data_AF-A0A359H9V6-F1
#
_entry.id   AF-A0A359H9V6-F1
#
_cell.length_a   1.000
_cell.length_b   1.000
_cell.length_c   1.000
_cell.angle_alpha   90.00
_cell.angle_beta   90.00
_cell.angle_gamma   90.00
#
_symmetry.space_group_name_H-M   'P 1'
#
loop_
_entity.id
_entity.type
_entity.pdbx_description
1 polymer ?
#
loop_
_entity_poly.entity_id
_entity_poly.type
_entity_poly.pdbx_seq_one_letter_code
_entity_poly.pdbx_strand_id
1 'polypeptide(L)'
;MLPLTMWAALLSLLNAALLLYLYFNGFFTPLSQLFCYTRSCSEPVLLVARKVSFALAGASAAALLVIFSFFARQSRWCQVFALLLALFSAFICSALIIYQSQILKSFCVFCLISSGLFFLTLVILYVDLINHRPGRQLGGG
;
A
#
# COMPACT_ATOMS: atom_id res chain seq x y z
N MET A 1 7.15 20.35 13.85
CA MET A 1 6.08 19.39 13.52
C MET A 1 6.30 18.91 12.10
N LEU A 2 6.62 17.62 11.88
CA LEU A 2 6.70 17.09 10.51
C LEU A 2 5.31 17.19 9.85
N PRO A 3 5.21 17.60 8.57
CA PRO A 3 3.93 17.64 7.87
C PRO A 3 3.32 16.23 7.77
N LEU A 4 1.99 16.11 7.88
CA LEU A 4 1.31 14.81 7.81
C LEU A 4 1.61 14.07 6.49
N THR A 5 1.81 14.81 5.40
CA THR A 5 2.21 14.25 4.11
C THR A 5 3.58 13.55 4.13
N MET A 6 4.52 13.96 4.99
CA MET A 6 5.80 13.25 5.17
C MET A 6 5.60 11.90 5.87
N TRP A 7 4.69 11.83 6.84
CA TRP A 7 4.34 10.55 7.49
C TRP A 7 3.66 9.59 6.51
N ALA A 8 2.73 10.09 5.68
CA ALA A 8 2.12 9.32 4.61
C ALA A 8 3.15 8.79 3.61
N ALA A 9 4.14 9.62 3.24
CA ALA A 9 5.23 9.21 2.36
C ALA A 9 6.12 8.14 3.00
N LEU A 10 6.51 8.30 4.27
CA LEU A 10 7.32 7.30 5.01
C LEU A 10 6.60 5.96 5.13
N LEU A 11 5.30 5.95 5.46
CA LEU A 11 4.50 4.74 5.55
C LEU A 11 4.34 4.07 4.18
N SER A 12 4.14 4.86 3.12
CA SER A 12 4.05 4.34 1.76
C SER A 12 5.40 3.76 1.29
N LEU A 13 6.51 4.39 1.66
CA LEU A 13 7.86 3.88 1.36
C LEU A 13 8.13 2.56 2.09
N LEU A 14 7.76 2.48 3.38
CA LEU A 14 7.87 1.25 4.17
C LEU A 14 7.02 0.13 3.56
N ASN A 15 5.80 0.46 3.12
CA ASN A 15 4.92 -0.48 2.46
C ASN A 15 5.46 -0.94 1.10
N ALA A 16 6.03 -0.02 0.31
CA ALA A 16 6.69 -0.34 -0.94
C ALA A 16 7.88 -1.29 -0.72
N ALA A 17 8.72 -1.01 0.27
CA ALA A 17 9.86 -1.86 0.64
C ALA A 17 9.39 -3.26 1.09
N LEU A 18 8.33 -3.33 1.89
CA LEU A 18 7.73 -4.60 2.31
C LEU A 18 7.22 -5.42 1.11
N LEU A 19 6.50 -4.78 0.18
CA LEU A 19 5.95 -5.43 -1.00
C LEU A 19 7.05 -5.85 -1.98
N LEU A 20 8.10 -5.03 -2.15
CA LEU A 20 9.29 -5.41 -2.90
C LEU A 20 9.99 -6.61 -2.25
N TYR A 21 10.14 -6.58 -0.93
CA TYR A 21 10.73 -7.68 -0.17
C TYR A 21 9.95 -8.98 -0.38
N LEU A 22 8.61 -8.93 -0.30
CA LEU A 22 7.75 -10.09 -0.58
C LEU A 22 7.87 -10.57 -2.03
N TYR A 23 7.98 -9.64 -2.99
CA TYR A 23 8.19 -9.94 -4.39
C TYR A 23 9.51 -10.68 -4.62
N PHE A 24 10.62 -10.16 -4.08
CA PHE A 24 11.95 -10.77 -4.22
C PHE A 24 12.08 -12.08 -3.40
N ASN A 25 11.54 -12.15 -2.19
CA ASN A 25 11.60 -13.39 -1.41
C ASN A 25 10.69 -14.49 -1.93
N GLY A 26 9.57 -14.16 -2.58
CA GLY A 26 8.79 -15.12 -3.34
C GLY A 26 9.60 -15.81 -4.45
N PHE A 27 10.72 -15.21 -4.87
CA PHE A 27 11.62 -15.72 -5.88
C PHE A 27 12.80 -16.54 -5.31
N PHE A 28 13.28 -16.23 -4.10
CA PHE A 28 14.56 -16.73 -3.59
C PHE A 28 14.50 -17.59 -2.32
N THR A 29 13.44 -17.54 -1.49
CA THR A 29 13.43 -18.29 -0.22
C THR A 29 12.07 -18.91 0.16
N PRO A 30 12.07 -20.12 0.79
CA PRO A 30 10.85 -20.74 1.33
C PRO A 30 10.35 -20.10 2.64
N LEU A 31 10.98 -19.02 3.12
CA LEU A 31 10.59 -18.30 4.35
C LEU A 31 9.18 -17.70 4.30
N SER A 32 8.62 -17.52 3.10
CA SER A 32 7.20 -17.16 2.90
C SER A 32 6.22 -18.22 3.42
N GLN A 33 6.66 -19.47 3.61
CA GLN A 33 5.86 -20.56 4.19
C GLN A 33 5.79 -20.50 5.73
N LEU A 34 6.71 -19.79 6.41
CA LEU A 34 6.70 -19.67 7.87
C LEU A 34 5.60 -18.75 8.41
N PHE A 35 5.10 -17.84 7.56
CA PHE A 35 4.08 -16.85 7.91
C PHE A 35 2.75 -17.04 7.16
N CYS A 36 2.63 -18.13 6.41
CA CYS A 36 1.39 -18.60 5.79
C CYS A 36 0.94 -19.87 6.51
N TYR A 37 -0.23 -19.83 7.16
CA TYR A 37 -0.65 -20.86 8.12
C TYR A 37 -1.10 -22.20 7.52
N THR A 38 -0.95 -22.43 6.21
CA THR A 38 -1.31 -23.71 5.56
C THR A 38 -0.37 -24.11 4.42
N ARG A 39 -0.08 -25.43 4.36
CA ARG A 39 0.83 -26.17 3.47
C ARG A 39 0.56 -26.01 1.95
N SER A 40 -0.43 -25.23 1.55
CA SER A 40 -0.90 -25.07 0.15
C SER A 40 -0.34 -23.84 -0.56
N CYS A 41 0.72 -23.22 -0.05
CA CYS A 41 1.50 -22.26 -0.86
C CYS A 41 2.36 -22.95 -1.94
N SER A 42 2.33 -24.28 -2.04
CA SER A 42 3.14 -25.10 -2.94
C SER A 42 2.40 -25.61 -4.19
N GLU A 43 1.57 -24.79 -4.83
CA GLU A 43 1.25 -25.01 -6.26
C GLU A 43 2.16 -24.10 -7.11
N PRO A 44 3.24 -24.63 -7.73
CA PRO A 44 4.39 -23.79 -8.05
C PRO A 44 4.41 -23.17 -9.44
N VAL A 45 3.44 -23.39 -10.35
CA VAL A 45 3.71 -23.04 -11.78
C VAL A 45 2.63 -22.20 -12.47
N LEU A 46 1.33 -22.36 -12.20
CA LEU A 46 0.29 -21.59 -12.92
C LEU A 46 -0.15 -20.29 -12.20
N LEU A 47 0.03 -20.18 -10.89
CA LEU A 47 -0.33 -18.98 -10.11
C LEU A 47 0.82 -17.98 -9.91
N VAL A 48 2.05 -18.35 -10.24
CA VAL A 48 3.24 -17.49 -10.05
C VAL A 48 3.14 -16.24 -10.92
N ALA A 49 2.73 -16.34 -12.19
CA ALA A 49 2.50 -15.18 -13.05
C ALA A 49 1.43 -14.21 -12.47
N ARG A 50 0.42 -14.74 -11.76
CA ARG A 50 -0.64 -13.94 -11.12
C ARG A 50 -0.18 -13.31 -9.81
N LYS A 51 0.49 -14.09 -8.93
CA LYS A 51 0.97 -13.63 -7.61
C LYS A 51 2.11 -12.60 -7.72
N VAL A 52 3.02 -12.80 -8.67
CA VAL A 52 4.15 -11.89 -8.98
C VAL A 52 3.63 -10.54 -9.49
N SER A 53 2.51 -10.54 -10.22
CA SER A 53 1.86 -9.31 -10.70
C SER A 53 1.24 -8.46 -9.60
N PHE A 54 0.62 -9.07 -8.57
CA PHE A 54 -0.07 -8.29 -7.52
C PHE A 54 0.88 -7.64 -6.51
N ALA A 55 1.95 -8.32 -6.11
CA ALA A 55 2.94 -7.73 -5.20
C ALA A 55 3.70 -6.57 -5.88
N LEU A 56 4.08 -6.74 -7.15
CA LEU A 56 4.71 -5.69 -7.94
C LEU A 56 3.76 -4.52 -8.21
N ALA A 57 2.49 -4.79 -8.53
CA ALA A 57 1.46 -3.76 -8.69
C ALA A 57 1.18 -3.01 -7.39
N GLY A 58 1.17 -3.69 -6.25
CA GLY A 58 1.06 -3.06 -4.95
C GLY A 58 2.28 -2.19 -4.63
N ALA A 59 3.49 -2.67 -4.94
CA ALA A 59 4.72 -1.92 -4.72
C ALA A 59 4.80 -0.67 -5.62
N SER A 60 4.36 -0.77 -6.88
CA SER A 60 4.30 0.38 -7.78
C SER A 60 3.25 1.39 -7.33
N ALA A 61 2.08 0.94 -6.86
CA ALA A 61 1.08 1.82 -6.26
C ALA A 61 1.61 2.52 -5.00
N ALA A 62 2.32 1.80 -4.13
CA ALA A 62 2.96 2.38 -2.95
C ALA A 62 4.06 3.39 -3.32
N ALA A 63 4.87 3.12 -4.35
CA ALA A 63 5.85 4.07 -4.86
C ALA A 63 5.21 5.33 -5.45
N LEU A 64 4.12 5.19 -6.21
CA LEU A 64 3.33 6.32 -6.71
C LEU A 64 2.72 7.14 -5.56
N LEU A 65 2.28 6.49 -4.47
CA LEU A 65 1.82 7.20 -3.27
C LEU A 65 2.93 8.03 -2.62
N VAL A 66 4.17 7.54 -2.59
CA VAL A 66 5.32 8.34 -2.12
C VAL A 66 5.46 9.60 -2.98
N ILE A 67 5.50 9.43 -4.30
CA ILE A 67 5.64 10.54 -5.25
C ILE A 67 4.50 11.55 -5.07
N PHE A 68 3.24 11.09 -5.11
CA PHE A 68 2.10 11.99 -4.97
C PHE A 68 2.02 12.64 -3.59
N SER A 69 2.47 11.98 -2.52
CA SER A 69 2.53 12.57 -1.18
C SER A 69 3.56 13.72 -1.09
N PHE A 70 4.68 13.61 -1.82
CA PHE A 70 5.63 14.73 -1.95
C PHE A 70 5.03 15.90 -2.74
N PHE A 71 4.35 15.62 -3.86
CA PHE A 71 3.73 16.65 -4.70
C PHE A 71 2.38 17.18 -4.18
N ALA A 72 1.78 16.54 -3.17
CA ALA A 72 0.51 16.95 -2.56
C ALA A 72 0.56 18.38 -1.99
N ARG A 73 1.74 18.83 -1.54
CA ARG A 73 1.96 20.21 -1.09
C ARG A 73 1.81 21.26 -2.19
N GLN A 74 2.11 20.89 -3.43
CA GLN A 74 2.17 21.81 -4.55
C GLN A 74 0.86 21.84 -5.35
N SER A 75 0.10 20.75 -5.35
CA SER A 75 -1.17 20.66 -6.07
C SER A 75 -2.22 19.85 -5.30
N ARG A 76 -3.40 20.44 -5.12
CA ARG A 76 -4.58 19.75 -4.58
C ARG A 76 -4.98 18.53 -5.38
N TRP A 77 -4.79 18.57 -6.70
CA TRP A 77 -5.08 17.43 -7.56
C TRP A 77 -4.18 16.24 -7.22
N CYS A 78 -2.90 16.46 -6.94
CA CYS A 78 -1.99 15.40 -6.50
C CYS A 78 -2.45 14.78 -5.18
N GLN A 79 -2.96 15.58 -4.24
CA GLN A 79 -3.51 15.08 -2.97
C GLN A 79 -4.76 14.22 -3.20
N VAL A 80 -5.66 14.65 -4.08
CA VAL A 80 -6.86 13.87 -4.44
C VAL A 80 -6.48 12.57 -5.15
N PHE A 81 -5.53 12.60 -6.09
CA PHE A 81 -5.02 11.41 -6.77
C PHE A 81 -4.34 10.44 -5.78
N ALA A 82 -3.55 10.94 -4.82
CA ALA A 82 -2.97 10.13 -3.77
C ALA A 82 -4.05 9.43 -2.93
N LEU A 83 -5.11 10.16 -2.56
CA LEU A 83 -6.25 9.63 -1.81
C LEU A 83 -6.99 8.53 -2.58
N LEU A 84 -7.32 8.78 -3.85
CA LEU A 84 -7.97 7.80 -4.72
C LEU A 84 -7.10 6.56 -4.90
N LEU A 85 -5.80 6.73 -5.11
CA LEU A 85 -4.86 5.64 -5.26
C LEU A 85 -4.73 4.82 -3.97
N ALA A 86 -4.69 5.47 -2.80
CA ALA A 86 -4.66 4.79 -1.51
C ALA A 86 -5.97 4.03 -1.26
N LEU A 87 -7.12 4.60 -1.62
CA LEU A 87 -8.44 3.98 -1.47
C LEU A 87 -8.57 2.74 -2.36
N PHE A 88 -8.19 2.87 -3.62
CA PHE A 88 -8.21 1.76 -4.56
C PHE A 88 -7.25 0.63 -4.14
N SER A 89 -6.05 0.99 -3.68
CA SER A 89 -5.06 0.02 -3.17
C SER A 89 -5.56 -0.70 -1.93
N ALA A 90 -6.14 0.03 -0.96
CA ALA A 90 -6.73 -0.55 0.25
C ALA A 90 -7.90 -1.49 -0.07
N PHE A 91 -8.77 -1.11 -1.01
CA PHE A 91 -9.89 -1.93 -1.46
C PHE A 91 -9.43 -3.23 -2.12
N ILE A 92 -8.51 -3.15 -3.10
CA ILE A 92 -7.95 -4.34 -3.74
C ILE A 92 -7.25 -5.24 -2.73
N CYS A 93 -6.46 -4.67 -1.82
CA CYS A 93 -5.74 -5.45 -0.82
C CYS A 93 -6.72 -6.20 0.10
N SER A 94 -7.81 -5.54 0.52
CA SER A 94 -8.87 -6.15 1.32
C SER A 94 -9.59 -7.28 0.58
N ALA A 95 -9.93 -7.07 -0.70
CA ALA A 95 -10.55 -8.09 -1.54
C ALA A 95 -9.65 -9.33 -1.71
N LEU A 96 -8.34 -9.12 -1.87
CA LEU A 96 -7.36 -10.21 -1.95
C LEU A 96 -7.23 -10.98 -0.63
N ILE A 97 -7.29 -10.30 0.52
CA ILE A 97 -7.27 -10.95 1.84
C ILE A 97 -8.53 -11.79 2.05
N ILE A 98 -9.71 -11.26 1.68
CA ILE A 98 -10.97 -12.00 1.75
C ILE A 98 -10.93 -13.22 0.83
N TYR A 99 -10.45 -13.06 -0.41
CA TYR A 99 -10.28 -14.16 -1.35
C TYR A 99 -9.34 -15.24 -0.79
N GLN A 100 -8.19 -14.85 -0.22
CA GLN A 100 -7.25 -15.81 0.37
C GLN A 100 -7.84 -16.55 1.58
N SER A 101 -8.53 -15.84 2.48
CA SER A 101 -9.08 -16.43 3.69
C SER A 101 -10.29 -17.34 3.41
N GLN A 102 -11.21 -16.92 2.55
CA GLN A 102 -12.45 -17.63 2.29
C GLN A 102 -12.31 -18.75 1.25
N ILE A 103 -11.53 -18.52 0.19
CA ILE A 103 -11.45 -19.45 -0.95
C ILE A 103 -10.22 -20.34 -0.85
N LEU A 104 -9.04 -19.76 -0.58
CA LEU A 104 -7.80 -20.53 -0.47
C LEU A 104 -7.57 -21.13 0.93
N LYS A 105 -8.36 -20.71 1.94
CA LYS A 105 -8.18 -21.09 3.35
C LYS A 105 -6.73 -20.91 3.82
N SER A 106 -6.10 -19.84 3.35
CA SER A 106 -4.73 -19.45 3.66
C SER A 106 -4.71 -18.04 4.22
N PHE A 107 -3.78 -17.78 5.14
CA PHE A 107 -3.68 -16.50 5.82
C PHE A 107 -2.27 -15.93 5.68
N CYS A 108 -2.16 -14.70 5.17
CA CYS A 108 -0.89 -14.02 4.94
C CYS A 108 -0.76 -12.82 5.89
N VAL A 109 0.06 -12.95 6.92
CA VAL A 109 0.25 -11.89 7.93
C VAL A 109 0.86 -10.64 7.31
N PHE A 110 1.85 -10.78 6.42
CA PHE A 110 2.45 -9.63 5.73
C PHE A 110 1.48 -8.89 4.82
N CYS A 111 0.52 -9.60 4.22
CA CYS A 111 -0.52 -9.00 3.39
C CYS A 111 -1.47 -8.14 4.25
N LEU A 112 -1.78 -8.59 5.47
CA LEU A 112 -2.54 -7.81 6.44
C LEU A 112 -1.77 -6.57 6.93
N ILE A 113 -0.48 -6.71 7.21
CA ILE A 113 0.37 -5.56 7.58
C ILE A 113 0.37 -4.53 6.44
N SER A 114 0.57 -4.97 5.20
CA SER A 114 0.53 -4.09 4.02
C SER A 114 -0.82 -3.41 3.82
N SER A 115 -1.93 -4.13 4.00
CA SER A 115 -3.28 -3.57 3.98
C SER A 115 -3.45 -2.50 5.06
N GLY A 116 -3.03 -2.78 6.30
CA GLY A 116 -3.05 -1.83 7.40
C GLY A 116 -2.24 -0.56 7.11
N LEU A 117 -1.07 -0.70 6.47
CA LEU A 117 -0.26 0.45 6.04
C LEU A 117 -0.98 1.29 4.98
N PHE A 118 -1.64 0.68 3.99
CA PHE A 118 -2.44 1.43 3.02
C PHE A 118 -3.61 2.17 3.67
N PHE A 119 -4.33 1.53 4.60
CA PHE A 119 -5.40 2.19 5.35
C PHE A 119 -4.89 3.34 6.22
N LEU A 120 -3.77 3.16 6.90
CA LEU A 120 -3.17 4.21 7.74
C LEU A 120 -2.75 5.41 6.89
N THR A 121 -2.09 5.17 5.75
CA THR A 121 -1.75 6.21 4.77
C THR A 121 -3.00 6.94 4.27
N LEU A 122 -4.08 6.20 3.97
CA LEU A 122 -5.36 6.80 3.55
C LEU A 122 -5.95 7.72 4.61
N VAL A 123 -5.98 7.28 5.87
CA VAL A 123 -6.48 8.10 7.00
C VAL A 123 -5.65 9.36 7.14
N ILE A 124 -4.32 9.27 7.06
CA ILE A 124 -3.42 10.42 7.16
C ILE A 124 -3.68 11.42 6.01
N LEU A 125 -3.76 10.94 4.77
CA LEU A 125 -4.04 11.79 3.61
C LEU A 125 -5.43 12.42 3.67
N TYR A 126 -6.42 11.70 4.20
CA TYR A 126 -7.78 12.20 4.41
C TYR A 126 -7.83 13.32 5.46
N VAL A 127 -7.17 13.12 6.61
CA VAL A 127 -7.06 14.12 7.66
C VAL A 127 -6.32 15.36 7.14
N ASP A 128 -5.25 15.17 6.38
CA ASP A 128 -4.50 16.26 5.74
C ASP A 128 -5.39 17.05 4.76
N LEU A 129 -6.24 16.37 3.98
CA LEU A 129 -7.16 17.02 3.03
C LEU A 129 -8.20 17.88 3.74
N ILE A 130 -8.79 17.40 4.83
CA ILE A 130 -9.77 18.16 5.63
C ILE A 130 -9.11 19.36 6.31
N ASN A 131 -7.89 19.19 6.81
CA ASN A 131 -7.14 20.25 7.48
C ASN A 131 -6.61 21.31 6.51
N HIS A 132 -6.38 20.96 5.24
CA HIS A 132 -6.06 21.91 4.17
C HIS A 132 -7.28 22.71 3.70
N ARG A 133 -7.92 23.47 4.61
CA ARG A 133 -8.94 24.45 4.24
C ARG A 133 -8.35 25.54 3.31
N PRO A 134 -9.06 25.97 2.24
CA PRO A 134 -8.70 27.11 1.39
C PRO A 134 -8.78 28.45 2.14
N GLY A 135 -7.88 28.71 3.09
CA GLY A 135 -7.95 29.92 3.91
C GLY A 135 -6.62 30.52 4.35
N ARG A 136 -5.48 30.00 3.89
CA ARG A 136 -4.14 30.50 4.31
C ARG A 136 -3.10 30.55 3.18
N GLN A 137 -3.53 30.86 1.95
CA GLN A 137 -2.64 31.23 0.84
C GLN A 137 -3.10 32.52 0.13
N LEU A 138 -3.76 33.43 0.87
CA LEU A 138 -3.91 34.82 0.47
C LEU A 138 -3.27 35.67 1.57
N GLY A 139 -2.01 36.05 1.40
CA GLY A 139 -1.31 36.97 2.31
C GLY A 139 0.15 36.59 2.53
N GLY A 140 1.03 37.23 1.76
CA GLY A 140 2.48 37.08 1.80
C GLY A 140 2.99 37.05 0.36
N GLY A 141 3.01 38.15 -0.39
CA GLY A 141 3.58 39.44 0.03
C GLY A 141 5.05 39.40 -0.36
#